data_AF-A0A9D6YAX6-F1
#
_entry.id   AF-A0A9D6YAX6-F1
#
_cell.length_a   1.000
_cell.length_b   1.000
_cell.length_c   1.000
_cell.angle_alpha   90.00
_cell.angle_beta   90.00
_cell.angle_gamma   90.00
#
_symmetry.space_group_name_H-M   'P 1'
#
loop_
_entity.id
_entity.type
_entity.pdbx_description
1 polymer ?
#
loop_
_entity_poly.entity_id
_entity_poly.type
_entity_poly.pdbx_seq_one_letter_code
_entity_poly.pdbx_strand_id
1 'polypeptide(L)'
;MKKRIGLFTPRAKIKKGFSTTTTTYVEVEDVAELAAKLSGLGATRLGLLCRDRLGATSIEGKMFPAADLKPTHLDWLTDKPKEFQTRGLFYEIK
;
A
#
# COMPACT_ATOMS: atom_id res chain seq x y z
N MET A 1 11.36 1.06 16.43
CA MET A 1 12.10 1.38 15.18
C MET A 1 11.04 1.66 14.12
N LYS A 2 10.99 2.87 13.58
CA LYS A 2 9.93 3.25 12.64
C LYS A 2 10.13 2.60 11.27
N LYS A 3 9.10 1.95 10.78
CA LYS A 3 9.02 1.26 9.50
C LYS A 3 8.45 2.23 8.46
N ARG A 4 9.18 2.44 7.36
CA ARG A 4 8.71 3.31 6.26
C ARG A 4 7.89 2.50 5.27
N ILE A 5 6.59 2.76 5.22
CA ILE A 5 5.64 2.05 4.37
C ILE A 5 5.22 2.97 3.22
N GLY A 6 5.34 2.49 1.99
CA GLY A 6 4.76 3.16 0.82
C GLY A 6 3.26 2.88 0.75
N LEU A 7 2.42 3.89 0.85
CA LEU A 7 0.99 3.82 0.61
C LEU A 7 0.69 4.22 -0.82
N PHE A 8 0.03 3.35 -1.57
CA PHE A 8 -0.34 3.57 -2.96
C PHE A 8 -1.82 3.94 -3.05
N THR A 9 -2.13 5.08 -3.65
CA THR A 9 -3.52 5.47 -3.98
C THR A 9 -3.74 5.51 -5.47
N PRO A 10 -4.94 5.17 -5.95
CA PRO A 10 -5.32 5.52 -7.31
C PRO A 10 -5.40 7.05 -7.40
N ARG A 11 -4.59 7.66 -8.28
CA ARG A 11 -4.76 9.05 -8.67
C ARG A 11 -6.01 9.11 -9.55
N ALA A 12 -6.90 10.06 -9.27
CA ALA A 12 -8.13 10.26 -10.03
C ALA A 12 -7.85 10.19 -11.54
N LYS A 13 -8.61 9.34 -12.26
CA LYS A 13 -8.41 8.94 -13.67
C LYS A 13 -7.95 10.12 -14.54
N ILE A 14 -6.68 10.14 -14.91
CA ILE A 14 -6.15 11.09 -15.89
C ILE A 14 -6.30 10.42 -17.26
N LYS A 15 -7.46 10.63 -17.90
CA LYS A 15 -7.85 10.11 -19.23
C LYS A 15 -8.08 8.59 -19.34
N LYS A 16 -9.04 8.25 -20.22
CA LYS A 16 -9.56 6.93 -20.59
C LYS A 16 -8.52 5.79 -20.43
N GLY A 17 -8.70 4.95 -19.40
CA GLY A 17 -8.06 3.64 -19.29
C GLY A 17 -6.76 3.55 -18.48
N PHE A 18 -6.13 4.66 -18.10
CA PHE A 18 -4.85 4.63 -17.34
C PHE A 18 -5.04 5.13 -15.90
N SER A 19 -5.06 4.18 -14.96
CA SER A 19 -5.02 4.47 -13.52
C SER A 19 -3.57 4.64 -13.09
N THR A 20 -3.12 5.88 -12.84
CA THR A 20 -1.80 6.12 -12.25
C THR A 20 -1.90 6.02 -10.73
N THR A 21 -0.94 5.35 -10.07
CA THR A 21 -0.92 5.26 -8.61
C THR A 21 0.04 6.30 -8.04
N THR A 22 -0.39 7.07 -7.04
CA THR A 22 0.49 7.96 -6.27
C THR A 22 1.02 7.21 -5.06
N THR A 23 2.30 7.39 -4.73
CA THR A 23 2.94 6.75 -3.57
C THR A 23 3.22 7.80 -2.50
N THR A 24 2.62 7.65 -1.33
CA THR A 24 2.90 8.45 -0.13
C THR A 24 3.63 7.58 0.87
N TYR A 25 4.73 8.06 1.46
CA TYR A 25 5.41 7.29 2.49
C TYR A 25 4.92 7.69 3.88
N VAL A 26 4.59 6.71 4.70
CA VAL A 26 4.28 6.92 6.11
C VAL A 26 5.25 6.13 6.97
N GLU A 27 5.67 6.73 8.07
CA GLU A 27 6.43 6.04 9.11
C GLU A 27 5.46 5.49 10.15
N VAL A 28 5.55 4.21 10.45
CA VAL A 28 4.69 3.52 11.44
C VAL A 28 5.57 2.62 12.30
N GLU A 29 5.31 2.51 13.59
CA GLU A 29 6.00 1.55 14.45
C GLU A 29 5.31 0.18 14.41
N ASP A 30 3.98 0.18 14.46
CA ASP A 30 3.17 -1.02 14.57
C ASP A 30 1.93 -1.02 13.64
N VAL A 31 1.18 -2.14 13.68
CA VAL A 31 0.00 -2.36 12.84
C VAL A 31 -1.15 -1.42 13.22
N ALA A 32 -1.30 -1.08 14.49
CA ALA A 32 -2.35 -0.17 14.95
C ALA A 32 -2.07 1.27 14.48
N GLU A 33 -0.81 1.72 14.50
CA GLU A 33 -0.44 3.00 13.88
C GLU A 33 -0.74 3.02 12.38
N LEU A 34 -0.42 1.93 11.67
CA LEU A 34 -0.73 1.81 10.24
C LEU A 34 -2.25 1.83 9.99
N ALA A 35 -3.02 1.08 10.78
CA ALA A 35 -4.48 1.06 10.70
C ALA A 35 -5.09 2.45 11.01
N ALA A 36 -4.57 3.16 12.01
CA ALA A 36 -5.01 4.51 12.35
C ALA A 36 -4.74 5.51 11.21
N LYS A 37 -3.55 5.45 10.60
CA LYS A 37 -3.22 6.30 9.43
C LYS A 37 -4.12 5.97 8.24
N LEU A 38 -4.36 4.70 7.96
CA LEU A 38 -5.25 4.27 6.88
C LEU A 38 -6.70 4.70 7.15
N SER A 39 -7.19 4.56 8.38
CA SER A 39 -8.50 5.04 8.78
C SER A 39 -8.63 6.56 8.64
N GLY A 40 -7.61 7.32 9.03
CA GLY A 40 -7.57 8.78 8.86
C GLY A 40 -7.56 9.22 7.39
N LEU A 41 -7.09 8.36 6.49
CA LEU A 41 -7.11 8.56 5.04
C LEU A 41 -8.43 8.07 4.39
N GLY A 42 -9.37 7.53 5.16
CA GLY A 42 -10.62 6.97 4.65
C GLY A 42 -10.45 5.65 3.89
N ALA A 43 -9.36 4.91 4.14
CA ALA A 43 -9.09 3.64 3.49
C ALA A 43 -10.12 2.57 3.91
N THR A 44 -10.81 1.99 2.94
CA THR A 44 -11.81 0.94 3.17
C THR A 44 -11.28 -0.45 2.82
N ARG A 45 -10.57 -0.55 1.69
CA ARG A 45 -9.93 -1.77 1.20
C ARG A 45 -8.45 -1.54 0.99
N LEU A 46 -7.66 -2.55 1.32
CA LEU A 46 -6.20 -2.55 1.25
C LEU A 46 -5.75 -3.71 0.35
N GLY A 47 -4.67 -3.51 -0.39
CA GLY A 47 -4.01 -4.55 -1.17
C GLY A 47 -2.51 -4.44 -1.02
N LEU A 48 -1.81 -5.58 -0.94
CA LEU A 48 -0.36 -5.58 -1.01
C LEU A 48 0.03 -5.32 -2.46
N LEU A 49 0.80 -4.26 -2.71
CA LEU A 49 1.17 -3.84 -4.05
C LEU A 49 2.69 -3.93 -4.21
N CYS A 50 3.11 -4.58 -5.29
CA CYS A 50 4.47 -4.56 -5.79
C CYS A 50 4.53 -3.65 -7.02
N ARG A 51 5.53 -2.79 -7.08
CA ARG A 51 5.87 -2.01 -8.26
C ARG A 51 7.27 -2.39 -8.74
N ASP A 52 7.37 -2.79 -10.01
CA ASP A 52 8.64 -3.12 -10.65
C ASP A 52 9.39 -1.86 -11.11
N ARG A 53 10.67 -2.01 -11.51
CA ARG A 53 11.52 -0.94 -12.04
C ARG A 53 10.91 -0.20 -13.24
N LEU A 54 10.10 -0.91 -14.02
CA LEU A 54 9.41 -0.36 -15.19
C LEU A 54 8.13 0.43 -14.82
N GLY A 55 7.81 0.53 -13.53
CA GLY A 55 6.58 1.18 -13.05
C GLY A 55 5.33 0.32 -13.14
N ALA A 56 5.45 -0.93 -13.59
CA ALA A 56 4.35 -1.89 -13.59
C ALA A 56 3.95 -2.23 -12.16
N THR A 57 2.66 -2.10 -11.84
CA THR A 57 2.10 -2.43 -10.53
C THR A 57 1.38 -3.76 -10.57
N SER A 58 1.48 -4.54 -9.50
CA SER A 58 0.77 -5.80 -9.34
C SER A 58 0.31 -5.92 -7.91
N ILE A 59 -0.94 -6.36 -7.73
CA ILE A 59 -1.49 -6.63 -6.41
C ILE A 59 -1.20 -8.09 -6.07
N GLU A 60 -0.51 -8.28 -4.96
CA GLU A 60 -0.29 -9.59 -4.35
C GLU A 60 -1.59 -10.08 -3.72
N GLY A 61 -2.15 -11.14 -4.30
CA GLY A 61 -3.40 -11.75 -3.84
C GLY A 61 -4.63 -10.90 -4.11
N LYS A 62 -5.50 -10.77 -3.10
CA LYS A 62 -6.77 -10.04 -3.18
C LYS A 62 -6.77 -8.86 -2.23
N MET A 63 -7.50 -7.80 -2.59
CA MET A 63 -7.75 -6.70 -1.68
C MET A 63 -8.61 -7.15 -0.50
N PHE A 64 -8.15 -6.88 0.71
CA PHE A 64 -8.79 -7.21 1.98
C PHE A 64 -9.30 -5.93 2.67
N PRO A 65 -10.28 -6.01 3.57
CA PRO A 65 -10.76 -4.83 4.29
C PRO A 65 -9.67 -4.27 5.21
N ALA A 66 -9.68 -2.96 5.46
CA ALA A 66 -8.68 -2.34 6.35
C ALA A 66 -8.68 -2.90 7.78
N ALA A 67 -9.81 -3.44 8.22
CA ALA A 67 -9.96 -4.14 9.49
C ALA A 67 -9.19 -5.47 9.57
N ASP A 68 -8.87 -6.10 8.42
CA ASP A 68 -8.10 -7.36 8.35
C ASP A 68 -6.58 -7.13 8.29
N LEU A 69 -6.12 -5.91 8.58
CA LEU A 69 -4.70 -5.61 8.63
C LEU A 69 -4.04 -6.39 9.79
N LYS A 70 -3.11 -7.30 9.44
CA LYS A 70 -2.41 -8.18 10.37
C LYS A 70 -0.92 -7.84 10.43
N PRO A 71 -0.22 -8.26 11.50
CA PRO A 71 1.23 -8.12 11.62
C PRO A 71 2.00 -8.73 10.45
N THR A 72 1.49 -9.83 9.88
CA THR A 72 2.07 -10.47 8.70
C THR A 72 2.10 -9.57 7.46
N HIS A 73 1.12 -8.67 7.30
CA HIS A 73 1.11 -7.69 6.22
C HIS A 73 2.17 -6.62 6.45
N LEU A 74 2.31 -6.15 7.70
CA LEU A 74 3.36 -5.19 8.05
C LEU A 74 4.76 -5.79 7.87
N ASP A 75 4.93 -7.06 8.22
CA ASP A 75 6.17 -7.79 8.02
C ASP A 75 6.53 -7.87 6.53
N TRP A 76 5.58 -8.28 5.68
CA TRP A 76 5.74 -8.32 4.22
C TRP A 76 6.15 -6.96 3.61
N LEU A 77 5.57 -5.86 4.13
CA LEU A 77 5.89 -4.51 3.66
C LEU A 77 7.29 -4.04 4.08
N THR A 78 7.80 -4.56 5.19
CA THR A 78 9.15 -4.27 5.68
C THR A 78 10.21 -5.26 5.26
N ASP A 79 9.78 -6.42 4.77
CA ASP A 79 10.68 -7.42 4.24
C ASP A 79 11.40 -6.89 2.99
N LYS A 80 12.65 -7.31 2.83
CA LYS A 80 13.54 -6.76 1.80
C LYS A 80 12.93 -7.09 0.42
N PRO A 81 12.52 -6.08 -0.36
CA PRO A 81 11.96 -6.36 -1.67
C PRO A 81 13.01 -7.01 -2.56
N LYS A 82 12.54 -7.78 -3.56
CA LYS A 82 13.41 -8.27 -4.64
C LYS A 82 14.12 -7.09 -5.30
N GLU A 83 15.30 -7.35 -5.84
CA GLU A 83 16.12 -6.34 -6.51
C GLU A 83 15.26 -5.55 -7.53
N PHE A 84 15.26 -4.22 -7.39
CA PHE A 84 14.48 -3.27 -8.20
C PHE A 84 12.94 -3.32 -8.05
N GLN A 85 12.41 -3.93 -7.00
CA GLN A 85 10.98 -3.84 -6.65
C GLN A 85 10.74 -2.88 -5.49
N THR A 86 9.62 -2.16 -5.55
CA THR A 86 9.08 -1.39 -4.42
C THR A 86 7.83 -2.10 -3.92
N ARG A 87 7.81 -2.45 -2.63
CA ARG A 87 6.61 -2.93 -1.94
C ARG A 87 5.88 -1.79 -1.28
N GLY A 88 4.57 -1.91 -1.22
CA GLY A 88 3.76 -1.06 -0.37
C GLY A 88 2.33 -1.53 -0.31
N LEU A 89 1.50 -0.67 0.26
CA LEU A 89 0.12 -0.97 0.56
C LEU A 89 -0.77 -0.07 -0.27
N PHE A 90 -1.47 -0.67 -1.22
CA PHE A 90 -2.50 0.00 -1.98
C PHE A 90 -3.75 0.15 -1.12
N TYR A 91 -4.42 1.29 -1.18
CA TYR A 91 -5.69 1.48 -0.52
C TYR A 91 -6.72 2.19 -1.39
N GLU A 92 -7.98 1.81 -1.21
CA GLU A 92 -9.14 2.43 -1.84
C GLU A 92 -9.90 3.28 -0.84
N ILE A 93 -10.22 4.49 -1.27
CA ILE A 93 -11.07 5.44 -0.55
C ILE A 93 -12.46 5.29 -1.18
N LYS A 94 -13.50 5.17 -0.33
CA LYS A 94 -14.89 5.10 -0.79
C LYS A 94 -15.48 6.49 -0.96
#